data_AF-A0A930K622-F1
#
_entry.id   AF-A0A930K622-F1
#
_cell.length_a   1.000
_cell.length_b   1.000
_cell.length_c   1.000
_cell.angle_alpha   90.00
_cell.angle_beta   90.00
_cell.angle_gamma   90.00
#
_symmetry.space_group_name_H-M   'P 1'
#
loop_
_entity.id
_entity.type
_entity.pdbx_description
1 polymer ?
#
loop_
_entity_poly.entity_id
_entity_poly.type
_entity_poly.pdbx_seq_one_letter_code
_entity_poly.pdbx_strand_id
1 'polypeptide(L)'
;MNNNKQKTADSTPSKENTFRSGLTPIQEKAAIMLANGDSVTLVAESLNINRTTIYQWQQKVTFQCFFNIQKIEVTQNLQNGLAALYQDAIKAVKDVLNSENEAMRLKAAMVVISKVENTSIGETDAKEIFKQQATETKYPFISEDFQKPEEVLDKKQYHQLLKENGLED
;
A
#
# COMPACT_ATOMS: atom_id res chain seq x y z
N MET A 1 -48.52 41.80 8.99
CA MET A 1 -47.53 41.69 10.07
C MET A 1 -47.55 40.28 10.63
N ASN A 2 -46.56 39.44 10.33
CA ASN A 2 -46.24 38.31 11.21
C ASN A 2 -44.77 37.92 10.96
N ASN A 3 -43.91 38.38 11.87
CA ASN A 3 -42.46 38.20 11.83
C ASN A 3 -42.12 36.82 12.41
N ASN A 4 -41.84 35.84 11.55
CA ASN A 4 -41.23 34.60 12.00
C ASN A 4 -39.71 34.70 11.81
N LYS A 5 -39.02 35.13 12.88
CA LYS A 5 -37.56 35.17 12.98
C LYS A 5 -37.05 33.73 12.90
N GLN A 6 -36.43 33.38 11.78
CA GLN A 6 -35.58 32.19 11.70
C GLN A 6 -34.41 32.39 12.67
N LYS A 7 -34.49 31.64 13.76
CA LYS A 7 -33.48 31.47 14.80
C LYS A 7 -32.26 30.85 14.14
N THR A 8 -31.17 31.61 14.14
CA THR A 8 -29.83 31.21 13.71
C THR A 8 -29.50 29.84 14.28
N ALA A 9 -29.26 28.87 13.38
CA ALA A 9 -28.68 27.60 13.74
C ALA A 9 -27.29 27.88 14.32
N ASP A 10 -27.18 27.62 15.62
CA ASP A 10 -25.95 27.64 16.39
C ASP A 10 -25.10 26.46 15.90
N SER A 11 -24.38 26.64 14.79
CA SER A 11 -23.39 25.67 14.31
C SER A 11 -22.19 25.75 15.25
N THR A 12 -22.32 25.05 16.37
CA THR A 12 -21.19 24.68 17.21
C THR A 12 -20.12 24.05 16.31
N PRO A 13 -18.87 24.56 16.25
CA PRO A 13 -17.83 23.88 15.52
C PRO A 13 -17.56 22.56 16.23
N SER A 14 -17.90 21.47 15.55
CA SER A 14 -17.45 20.13 15.87
C SER A 14 -15.97 20.18 16.21
N LYS A 15 -15.61 19.78 17.43
CA LYS A 15 -14.21 19.65 17.87
C LYS A 15 -13.52 18.71 16.90
N GLU A 16 -12.84 19.28 15.91
CA GLU A 16 -11.83 18.59 15.13
C GLU A 16 -10.88 17.95 16.14
N ASN A 17 -10.70 16.65 15.99
CA ASN A 17 -9.71 15.89 16.73
C ASN A 17 -8.33 16.34 16.21
N THR A 18 -7.93 17.56 16.60
CA THR A 18 -6.67 18.17 16.23
C THR A 18 -5.58 17.30 16.83
N PHE A 19 -4.95 16.49 15.99
CA PHE A 19 -3.80 15.68 16.35
C PHE A 19 -2.80 16.60 17.06
N ARG A 20 -2.60 16.40 18.36
CA ARG A 20 -1.62 17.16 19.13
C ARG A 20 -0.29 16.45 19.02
N SER A 21 0.58 16.95 18.16
CA SER A 21 1.95 16.41 17.95
C SER A 21 2.82 16.45 19.20
N GLY A 22 2.51 17.34 20.16
CA GLY A 22 3.37 17.62 21.31
C GLY A 22 4.67 18.35 20.92
N LEU A 23 4.71 18.92 19.72
CA LEU A 23 5.83 19.69 19.17
C LEU A 23 5.48 21.19 19.13
N THR A 24 6.50 22.03 19.12
CA THR A 24 6.33 23.45 18.78
C THR A 24 6.14 23.61 17.26
N PRO A 25 5.54 24.71 16.79
CA PRO A 25 5.32 24.92 15.34
C PRO A 25 6.61 24.86 14.50
N ILE A 26 7.75 25.30 15.05
CA ILE A 26 9.04 25.23 14.37
C ILE A 26 9.57 23.78 14.28
N GLN A 27 9.28 22.95 15.28
CA GLN A 27 9.61 21.53 15.27
C GLN A 27 8.75 20.75 14.27
N GLU A 28 7.45 21.05 14.21
CA GLU A 28 6.55 20.48 13.20
C GLU A 28 7.03 20.84 11.79
N LYS A 29 7.33 22.12 11.55
CA LYS A 29 7.87 22.58 10.26
C LYS A 29 9.18 21.89 9.90
N ALA A 30 10.11 21.74 10.85
CA ALA A 30 11.35 21.00 10.62
C ALA A 30 11.09 19.52 10.27
N ALA A 31 10.15 18.85 10.96
CA ALA A 31 9.81 17.47 10.69
C ALA A 31 9.17 17.28 9.30
N ILE A 32 8.30 18.19 8.88
CA ILE A 32 7.71 18.19 7.52
C ILE A 32 8.79 18.31 6.45
N MET A 33 9.68 19.30 6.58
CA MET A 33 10.77 19.52 5.62
C MET A 33 11.68 18.29 5.52
N LEU A 34 12.06 17.70 6.67
CA LEU A 34 12.85 16.47 6.69
C LEU A 34 12.10 15.29 6.06
N ALA A 35 10.79 15.18 6.27
CA ALA A 35 9.98 14.08 5.71
C ALA A 35 9.86 14.19 4.18
N ASN A 36 9.87 15.41 3.65
CA ASN A 36 9.93 15.70 2.22
C ASN A 36 11.33 15.46 1.60
N GLY A 37 12.33 15.13 2.41
CA GLY A 37 13.68 14.79 1.95
C GLY A 37 14.70 15.93 2.03
N ASP A 38 14.35 17.08 2.63
CA ASP A 38 15.30 18.17 2.82
C ASP A 38 16.44 17.73 3.76
N SER A 39 17.66 18.17 3.45
CA SER A 39 18.81 17.88 4.31
C SER A 39 18.74 18.67 5.62
N VAL A 40 19.30 18.13 6.71
CA VAL A 40 19.38 18.82 8.02
C VAL A 40 20.04 20.20 7.88
N THR A 41 21.00 20.35 6.96
CA THR A 41 21.63 21.65 6.65
C THR A 41 20.64 22.63 6.06
N LEU A 42 19.88 22.22 5.04
CA LEU A 42 18.88 23.07 4.38
C LEU A 42 17.76 23.48 5.35
N VAL A 43 17.32 22.56 6.21
CA VAL A 43 16.30 22.85 7.23
C VAL A 43 16.81 23.83 8.28
N ALA A 44 18.05 23.66 8.73
CA ALA A 44 18.69 24.56 9.70
C ALA A 44 18.77 25.99 9.16
N GLU A 45 19.22 26.14 7.92
CA GLU A 45 19.29 27.44 7.23
C GLU A 45 17.90 28.06 7.05
N SER A 46 16.94 27.27 6.55
CA SER A 46 15.58 27.75 6.24
C SER A 46 14.79 28.16 7.49
N LEU A 47 15.06 27.55 8.63
CA LEU A 47 14.41 27.84 9.91
C LEU A 47 15.26 28.73 10.83
N ASN A 48 16.45 29.13 10.39
CA ASN A 48 17.41 29.90 11.16
C ASN A 48 17.70 29.30 12.56
N ILE A 49 17.98 27.99 12.59
CA ILE A 49 18.29 27.23 13.81
C ILE A 49 19.60 26.46 13.65
N ASN A 50 20.24 26.11 14.77
CA ASN A 50 21.44 25.28 14.73
C ASN A 50 21.11 23.82 14.35
N ARG A 51 21.93 23.21 13.50
CA ARG A 51 21.84 21.77 13.13
C ARG A 51 21.78 20.85 14.36
N THR A 52 22.52 21.19 15.41
CA THR A 52 22.54 20.46 16.69
C THR A 52 21.16 20.41 17.33
N THR A 53 20.39 21.49 17.24
CA THR A 53 19.02 21.56 17.75
C THR A 53 18.11 20.57 17.03
N ILE A 54 18.25 20.44 15.71
CA ILE A 54 17.49 19.47 14.91
C ILE A 54 17.87 18.04 15.31
N TYR A 55 19.17 17.75 15.47
CA TYR A 55 19.61 16.42 15.92
C TYR A 55 19.04 16.07 17.30
N GLN A 56 19.00 17.02 18.23
CA GLN A 56 18.38 16.81 19.55
C GLN A 56 16.87 16.55 19.44
N TRP A 57 16.17 17.22 18.54
CA TRP A 57 14.74 16.97 18.31
C TRP A 57 14.50 15.59 17.71
N GLN A 58 15.33 15.13 16.77
CA GLN A 58 15.23 13.79 16.19
C GLN A 58 15.36 12.66 17.23
N GLN A 59 15.97 12.92 18.39
CA GLN A 59 16.03 11.93 19.49
C GLN A 59 14.75 11.87 20.34
N LYS A 60 13.83 12.85 20.19
CA LYS A 60 12.58 12.88 20.96
C LYS A 60 11.52 12.02 20.30
N VAL A 61 10.87 11.18 21.09
CA VAL A 61 9.79 10.28 20.63
C VAL A 61 8.66 11.05 19.95
N THR A 62 8.24 12.20 20.51
CA THR A 62 7.19 13.05 19.91
C THR A 62 7.55 13.53 18.51
N PHE A 63 8.82 13.87 18.29
CA PHE A 63 9.32 14.30 16.98
C PHE A 63 9.35 13.15 16.00
N GLN A 64 9.85 11.98 16.42
CA GLN A 64 9.88 10.77 15.60
C GLN A 64 8.48 10.33 15.17
N CYS A 65 7.51 10.33 16.09
CA CYS A 65 6.12 9.99 15.79
C CYS A 65 5.53 10.93 14.73
N PHE A 66 5.66 12.24 14.92
CA PHE A 66 5.14 13.21 13.95
C PHE A 66 5.85 13.10 12.59
N PHE A 67 7.18 12.99 12.58
CA PHE A 67 7.97 12.78 11.37
C PHE A 67 7.55 11.52 10.59
N ASN A 68 7.29 10.42 11.30
CA ASN A 68 6.83 9.18 10.67
C ASN A 68 5.43 9.33 10.05
N ILE A 69 4.52 10.06 10.70
CA ILE A 69 3.21 10.40 10.12
C ILE A 69 3.40 11.18 8.82
N GLN A 70 4.26 12.19 8.81
CA GLN A 70 4.55 12.97 7.60
C GLN A 70 5.17 12.08 6.51
N LYS A 71 6.04 11.14 6.86
CA LYS A 71 6.60 10.17 5.89
C LYS A 71 5.55 9.24 5.30
N ILE A 72 4.57 8.79 6.08
CA ILE A 72 3.46 7.99 5.57
C ILE A 72 2.71 8.77 4.51
N GLU A 73 2.37 10.03 4.79
CA GLU A 73 1.65 10.90 3.86
C GLU A 73 2.43 11.12 2.56
N VAL A 74 3.73 11.45 2.66
CA VAL A 74 4.62 11.61 1.49
C VAL A 74 4.69 10.30 0.68
N THR A 75 4.82 9.16 1.35
CA THR A 75 4.90 7.86 0.69
C THR A 75 3.58 7.50 -0.01
N GLN A 76 2.44 7.75 0.63
CA GLN A 76 1.12 7.54 0.03
C GLN A 76 0.91 8.43 -1.19
N ASN A 77 1.32 9.71 -1.12
CA ASN A 77 1.26 10.62 -2.26
C ASN A 77 2.14 10.14 -3.42
N LEU A 78 3.35 9.64 -3.14
CA LEU A 78 4.22 9.03 -4.14
C LEU A 78 3.58 7.76 -4.75
N GLN A 79 3.01 6.88 -3.93
CA GLN A 79 2.33 5.68 -4.40
C GLN A 79 1.13 6.01 -5.29
N ASN A 80 0.32 7.01 -4.91
CA ASN A 80 -0.78 7.50 -5.73
C ASN A 80 -0.27 8.11 -7.04
N GLY A 81 0.84 8.86 -7.01
CA GLY A 81 1.49 9.38 -8.21
C GLY A 81 1.99 8.28 -9.14
N LEU A 82 2.59 7.22 -8.59
CA LEU A 82 3.00 6.03 -9.37
C LEU A 82 1.79 5.31 -9.97
N ALA A 83 0.69 5.19 -9.23
CA ALA A 83 -0.55 4.62 -9.74
C ALA A 83 -1.14 5.44 -10.89
N ALA A 84 -1.08 6.77 -10.82
CA ALA A 84 -1.47 7.66 -11.91
C ALA A 84 -0.57 7.46 -13.15
N LEU A 85 0.75 7.35 -12.96
CA LEU A 85 1.68 7.05 -14.06
C LEU A 85 1.39 5.71 -14.74
N TYR A 86 0.89 4.72 -13.99
CA TYR A 86 0.46 3.45 -14.57
C TYR A 86 -0.75 3.65 -15.49
N GLN A 87 -1.72 4.49 -15.11
CA GLN A 87 -2.85 4.84 -15.97
C GLN A 87 -2.40 5.59 -17.22
N ASP A 88 -1.46 6.54 -17.08
CA ASP A 88 -0.89 7.27 -18.21
C ASP A 88 -0.11 6.36 -19.16
N ALA A 89 0.62 5.36 -18.63
CA ALA A 89 1.31 4.36 -19.44
C ALA A 89 0.33 3.50 -20.24
N ILE A 90 -0.78 3.05 -19.62
CA ILE A 90 -1.85 2.34 -20.33
C ILE A 90 -2.44 3.21 -21.44
N LYS A 91 -2.68 4.49 -21.14
CA LYS A 91 -3.19 5.45 -22.12
C LYS A 91 -2.21 5.62 -23.29
N ALA A 92 -0.92 5.77 -23.02
CA ALA A 92 0.09 5.89 -24.06
C ALA A 92 0.12 4.65 -24.98
N VAL A 93 0.01 3.44 -24.41
CA VAL A 93 -0.11 2.21 -25.21
C VAL A 93 -1.37 2.22 -26.08
N LYS A 94 -2.50 2.66 -25.52
CA LYS A 94 -3.76 2.82 -26.27
C LYS A 94 -3.64 3.84 -27.40
N ASP A 95 -2.94 4.93 -27.19
CA ASP A 95 -2.73 5.95 -28.21
C ASP A 95 -1.83 5.41 -29.34
N VAL A 96 -0.77 4.64 -29.01
CA VAL A 96 0.08 3.98 -30.01
C VAL A 96 -0.69 2.92 -30.82
N LEU A 97 -1.64 2.22 -30.21
CA LEU A 97 -2.53 1.29 -30.93
C LEU A 97 -3.40 2.00 -31.98
N ASN A 98 -3.65 3.29 -31.83
CA ASN A 98 -4.39 4.11 -32.79
C ASN A 98 -3.46 4.96 -33.69
N SER A 99 -2.15 4.76 -33.62
CA SER A 99 -1.20 5.51 -34.44
C SER A 99 -1.27 5.11 -35.91
N GLU A 100 -0.99 6.05 -36.81
CA GLU A 100 -0.93 5.79 -38.26
C GLU A 100 0.30 4.94 -38.64
N ASN A 101 1.35 4.95 -37.81
CA ASN A 101 2.56 4.15 -38.02
C ASN A 101 2.29 2.67 -37.74
N GLU A 102 2.15 1.89 -38.81
CA GLU A 102 1.80 0.47 -38.74
C GLU A 102 2.78 -0.36 -37.91
N ALA A 103 4.08 -0.05 -37.99
CA ALA A 103 5.11 -0.77 -37.25
C ALA A 103 5.02 -0.51 -35.73
N MET A 104 4.71 0.73 -35.33
CA MET A 104 4.48 1.06 -33.90
C MET A 104 3.17 0.45 -33.40
N ARG A 105 2.11 0.53 -34.20
CA ARG A 105 0.80 -0.07 -33.90
C ARG A 105 0.90 -1.58 -33.71
N LEU A 106 1.61 -2.28 -34.60
CA LEU A 106 1.85 -3.73 -34.48
C LEU A 106 2.65 -4.08 -33.23
N LYS A 107 3.72 -3.32 -32.92
CA LYS A 107 4.51 -3.54 -31.69
C LYS A 107 3.67 -3.36 -30.43
N ALA A 108 2.84 -2.32 -30.37
CA ALA A 108 1.94 -2.11 -29.25
C ALA A 108 0.91 -3.26 -29.12
N ALA A 109 0.36 -3.73 -30.23
CA ALA A 109 -0.56 -4.88 -30.24
C ALA A 109 0.11 -6.15 -29.71
N MET A 110 1.34 -6.45 -30.15
CA MET A 110 2.11 -7.60 -29.67
C MET A 110 2.39 -7.51 -28.15
N VAL A 111 2.75 -6.33 -27.65
CA VAL A 111 3.00 -6.11 -26.21
C VAL A 111 1.75 -6.36 -25.39
N VAL A 112 0.59 -5.85 -25.82
CA VAL A 112 -0.69 -6.04 -25.11
C VAL A 112 -1.07 -7.52 -25.09
N ILE A 113 -1.03 -8.20 -26.25
CA ILE A 113 -1.35 -9.63 -26.35
C ILE A 113 -0.43 -10.45 -25.43
N SER A 114 0.89 -10.25 -25.53
CA SER A 114 1.85 -10.97 -24.72
C SER A 114 1.65 -10.74 -23.22
N LYS A 115 1.27 -9.54 -22.79
CA LYS A 115 1.03 -9.26 -21.37
C LYS A 115 -0.22 -9.98 -20.85
N VAL A 116 -1.27 -10.06 -21.67
CA VAL A 116 -2.49 -10.81 -21.34
C VAL A 116 -2.21 -12.31 -21.29
N GLU A 117 -1.50 -12.86 -22.28
CA GLU A 117 -1.12 -14.28 -22.31
C GLU A 117 -0.23 -14.69 -21.13
N ASN A 118 0.67 -13.81 -20.69
CA ASN A 118 1.54 -14.03 -19.55
C ASN A 118 0.88 -13.71 -18.19
N THR A 119 -0.41 -13.39 -18.16
CA THR A 119 -1.13 -13.23 -16.90
C THR A 119 -1.55 -14.62 -16.41
N SER A 120 -0.77 -15.18 -15.49
CA SER A 120 -1.17 -16.41 -14.80
C SER A 120 -2.41 -16.14 -13.96
N ILE A 121 -3.53 -16.74 -14.35
CA ILE A 121 -4.71 -16.83 -13.48
C ILE A 121 -4.30 -17.76 -12.32
N GLY A 122 -4.33 -17.26 -11.09
CA GLY A 122 -4.09 -18.09 -9.90
C GLY A 122 -5.16 -19.17 -9.77
N GLU A 123 -4.96 -20.12 -8.86
CA GLU A 123 -5.96 -21.16 -8.56
C GLU A 123 -7.33 -20.52 -8.29
N THR A 124 -8.36 -20.95 -9.02
CA THR A 124 -9.71 -20.38 -8.94
C THR A 124 -10.69 -21.26 -8.15
N ASP A 125 -10.29 -22.48 -7.83
CA ASP A 125 -11.08 -23.40 -7.01
C ASP A 125 -10.59 -23.36 -5.56
N ALA A 126 -11.37 -22.69 -4.72
CA ALA A 126 -11.11 -22.61 -3.28
C ALA A 126 -11.01 -23.99 -2.63
N LYS A 127 -11.77 -25.01 -3.09
CA LYS A 127 -11.72 -26.36 -2.53
C LYS A 127 -10.40 -27.06 -2.84
N GLU A 128 -9.84 -26.86 -4.03
CA GLU A 128 -8.51 -27.40 -4.36
C GLU A 128 -7.40 -26.66 -3.63
N ILE A 129 -7.51 -25.33 -3.44
CA ILE A 129 -6.55 -24.56 -2.61
C ILE A 129 -6.54 -25.09 -1.17
N PHE A 130 -7.71 -25.26 -0.55
CA PHE A 130 -7.80 -25.75 0.82
C PHE A 130 -7.30 -27.19 0.95
N LYS A 131 -7.49 -28.01 -0.09
CA LYS A 131 -6.97 -29.38 -0.14
C LYS A 131 -5.46 -29.37 -0.23
N GLN A 132 -4.85 -28.53 -1.07
CA GLN A 132 -3.40 -28.34 -1.13
C GLN A 132 -2.84 -27.85 0.23
N GLN A 133 -3.49 -26.88 0.87
CA GLN A 133 -3.08 -26.35 2.19
C GLN A 133 -3.17 -27.38 3.32
N ALA A 134 -4.12 -28.31 3.22
CA ALA A 134 -4.28 -29.40 4.17
C ALA A 134 -3.48 -30.67 3.79
N THR A 135 -2.74 -30.64 2.67
CA THR A 135 -1.90 -31.76 2.25
C THR A 135 -0.46 -31.54 2.69
N GLU A 136 0.06 -32.49 3.46
CA GLU A 136 1.45 -32.50 3.90
C GLU A 136 2.26 -33.44 3.00
N THR A 137 3.38 -32.97 2.46
CA THR A 137 4.35 -33.82 1.78
C THR A 137 5.25 -34.48 2.82
N LYS A 138 5.10 -35.79 3.01
CA LYS A 138 5.94 -36.58 3.92
C LYS A 138 7.08 -37.21 3.16
N TYR A 139 8.29 -37.02 3.70
CA TYR A 139 9.50 -37.70 3.26
C TYR A 139 9.80 -38.83 4.24
N PRO A 140 9.45 -40.09 3.93
CA PRO A 140 9.79 -41.21 4.81
C PRO A 140 11.32 -41.34 4.88
N PHE A 141 11.89 -41.00 6.03
CA PHE A 141 13.30 -41.27 6.33
C PHE A 141 13.41 -42.73 6.77
N ILE A 142 13.77 -43.62 5.84
CA ILE A 142 14.25 -44.96 6.19
C ILE A 142 15.58 -45.16 5.48
N SER A 143 16.59 -45.55 6.25
CA SER A 143 17.90 -45.96 5.77
C SER A 143 17.74 -47.18 4.86
N GLU A 144 17.81 -46.96 3.55
CA GLU A 144 18.34 -47.86 2.49
C GLU A 144 17.59 -47.77 1.15
N ASP A 145 16.46 -47.06 1.04
CA ASP A 145 15.85 -46.75 -0.25
C ASP A 145 15.24 -45.33 -0.25
N PHE A 146 15.62 -44.49 -1.21
CA PHE A 146 14.98 -43.20 -1.47
C PHE A 146 13.56 -43.43 -2.02
N GLN A 147 12.57 -43.63 -1.14
CA GLN A 147 11.17 -43.63 -1.54
C GLN A 147 10.74 -42.22 -1.96
N LYS A 148 9.88 -42.14 -2.99
CA LYS A 148 9.31 -40.88 -3.46
C LYS A 148 8.48 -40.24 -2.34
N PRO A 149 8.48 -38.91 -2.21
CA PRO A 149 7.63 -38.21 -1.24
C PRO A 149 6.16 -38.61 -1.40
N GLU A 150 5.47 -38.83 -0.29
CA GLU A 150 4.04 -39.13 -0.24
C GLU A 150 3.24 -37.90 0.18
N GLU A 151 2.20 -37.56 -0.57
CA GLU A 151 1.26 -36.51 -0.24
C GLU A 151 0.14 -37.08 0.65
N VAL A 152 0.02 -36.54 1.87
CA VAL A 152 -0.98 -37.00 2.86
C VAL A 152 -1.93 -35.85 3.18
N LEU A 153 -3.20 -36.01 2.82
CA LEU A 153 -4.26 -35.05 3.12
C LEU A 153 -4.73 -35.17 4.59
N ASP A 154 -4.57 -34.11 5.38
CA ASP A 154 -5.24 -33.95 6.66
C ASP A 154 -6.71 -33.60 6.43
N LYS A 155 -7.56 -34.64 6.50
CA LYS A 155 -9.02 -34.50 6.33
C LYS A 155 -9.66 -33.58 7.37
N LYS A 156 -9.11 -33.50 8.59
CA LYS A 156 -9.67 -32.66 9.65
C LYS A 156 -9.37 -31.19 9.37
N GLN A 157 -8.13 -30.88 9.02
CA GLN A 157 -7.74 -29.53 8.61
C GLN A 157 -8.49 -29.09 7.36
N TYR A 158 -8.63 -29.97 6.36
CA TYR A 158 -9.39 -29.67 5.15
C TYR A 158 -10.86 -29.33 5.43
N HIS A 159 -11.52 -30.16 6.24
CA HIS A 159 -12.92 -29.93 6.61
C HIS A 159 -13.08 -28.63 7.41
N GLN A 160 -12.16 -28.35 8.32
CA GLN A 160 -12.14 -27.08 9.06
C GLN A 160 -11.98 -25.87 8.13
N LEU A 161 -11.09 -25.92 7.14
CA LEU A 161 -10.93 -24.86 6.14
C LEU A 161 -12.20 -24.65 5.31
N LEU A 162 -12.90 -25.73 4.92
CA LEU A 162 -14.18 -25.62 4.22
C LEU A 162 -15.25 -24.94 5.08
N LYS A 163 -15.35 -25.34 6.35
CA LYS A 163 -16.30 -24.79 7.31
C LYS A 163 -16.10 -23.31 7.56
N GLU A 164 -14.86 -22.92 7.84
CA GLU A 164 -14.49 -21.53 8.15
C GLU A 164 -14.75 -20.59 6.97
N ASN A 165 -14.73 -21.12 5.75
CA ASN A 165 -14.96 -20.36 4.51
C ASN A 165 -16.36 -20.60 3.90
N GLY A 166 -17.29 -21.24 4.62
CA GLY A 166 -18.68 -21.40 4.20
C GLY A 166 -18.89 -22.30 2.97
N LEU A 167 -18.01 -23.28 2.75
CA LEU A 167 -18.04 -24.23 1.63
C LEU A 167 -18.48 -25.65 2.03
N GLU A 168 -19.03 -25.80 3.24
CA GLU A 168 -19.77 -26.98 3.67
C GLU A 168 -21.22 -26.90 3.18
N ASP A 169 -21.75 -28.01 2.64
CA ASP A 169 -23.18 -28.17 2.36
C ASP A 169 -24.00 -28.27 3.67
#